data_AF-A0A562THY3-F1
#
_entry.id   AF-A0A562THY3-F1
#
_cell.length_a   1.000
_cell.length_b   1.000
_cell.length_c   1.000
_cell.angle_alpha   90.00
_cell.angle_beta   90.00
_cell.angle_gamma   90.00
#
_symmetry.space_group_name_H-M   'P 1'
#
loop_
_entity.id
_entity.type
_entity.pdbx_description
1 polymer ?
#
loop_
_entity_poly.entity_id
_entity_poly.type
_entity_poly.pdbx_seq_one_letter_code
_entity_poly.pdbx_strand_id
1 'polypeptide(L)'
;MPPLIKHSCLCALAFAGAIGSTNVLANGAVIMTSAICQDPRDAIDTLWVSRRYGANDVYFMTDFGNVLAMDSAQALDGFENLYVVSHGNADEIGDIAKADFAGFLHAAHPSTPATVYFDSCSAAVGNNTVLKLTNGQYGGEVKALYGPRGDCQLVGNNNPDVASAENRYDVQLLPGNQSAAVIGNIMKIWEEAEYVDSGMTWQAACETYTAQPDMASLNTFRLAVQDKFLNASIYPEGESHNYGLLIQWNTGGTNFFQCGQANGVDCP
;
A
#
# COMPACT_ATOMS: atom_id res chain seq x y z
N MET A 1 73.18 34.73 12.08
CA MET A 1 72.63 35.45 13.25
C MET A 1 71.11 35.28 13.26
N PRO A 2 70.49 35.25 14.46
CA PRO A 2 69.41 34.34 14.87
C PRO A 2 67.99 34.91 14.60
N PRO A 3 66.90 34.19 14.98
CA PRO A 3 65.58 34.19 14.33
C PRO A 3 64.48 34.94 15.12
N LEU A 4 63.28 35.04 14.54
CA LEU A 4 62.01 35.24 15.25
C LEU A 4 60.94 34.33 14.62
N ILE A 5 60.54 33.22 15.24
CA ILE A 5 59.60 33.06 16.38
C ILE A 5 58.14 33.21 15.94
N LYS A 6 57.51 32.02 15.87
CA LYS A 6 56.16 31.59 16.31
C LYS A 6 54.96 32.41 15.82
N HIS A 7 53.97 31.71 15.25
CA HIS A 7 52.65 31.56 15.87
C HIS A 7 52.09 30.17 15.51
N SER A 8 51.90 29.35 16.54
CA SER A 8 51.06 28.17 16.52
C SER A 8 49.59 28.59 16.66
N CYS A 9 48.68 27.98 15.92
CA CYS A 9 47.27 27.84 16.31
C CYS A 9 46.72 26.64 15.53
N LEU A 10 46.75 25.46 16.15
CA LEU A 10 45.63 24.77 16.79
C LEU A 10 44.65 24.12 15.80
N CYS A 11 44.46 22.83 16.05
CA CYS A 11 43.60 21.87 15.38
C CYS A 11 42.16 22.33 15.16
N ALA A 12 41.61 21.92 14.02
CA ALA A 12 40.27 21.36 13.97
C ALA A 12 40.27 20.16 13.00
N LEU A 13 40.35 18.95 13.56
CA LEU A 13 39.92 17.75 12.86
C LEU A 13 38.41 17.89 12.66
N ALA A 14 37.97 18.16 11.44
CA ALA A 14 36.58 17.93 11.06
C ALA A 14 36.39 16.42 10.88
N PHE A 15 35.96 15.74 11.94
CA PHE A 15 35.25 14.47 11.79
C PHE A 15 33.94 14.78 11.05
N ALA A 16 33.96 14.67 9.73
CA ALA A 16 32.74 14.47 8.96
C ALA A 16 32.22 13.07 9.29
N GLY A 17 31.58 12.95 10.45
CA GLY A 17 30.74 11.81 10.76
C GLY A 17 29.61 11.82 9.74
N ALA A 18 29.73 10.99 8.72
CA ALA A 18 28.59 10.53 7.96
C ALA A 18 27.68 9.81 8.96
N ILE A 19 26.75 10.55 9.56
CA ILE A 19 25.55 9.96 10.14
C ILE A 19 24.78 9.45 8.93
N GLY A 20 25.13 8.24 8.51
CA GLY A 20 24.30 7.43 7.65
C GLY A 20 23.03 7.15 8.44
N SER A 21 22.06 8.04 8.33
CA SER A 21 20.66 7.76 8.59
C SER A 21 20.23 6.75 7.53
N THR A 22 20.67 5.49 7.65
CA THR A 22 20.12 4.41 6.84
C THR A 22 18.65 4.36 7.20
N ASN A 23 17.81 4.72 6.23
CA ASN A 23 16.37 4.56 6.26
C ASN A 23 16.04 3.07 6.44
N VAL A 24 16.16 2.54 7.66
CA VAL A 24 15.77 1.16 8.01
C VAL A 24 14.26 0.96 7.82
N LEU A 25 13.50 2.05 7.70
CA LEU A 25 12.08 2.02 7.33
C LEU A 25 11.84 1.75 5.82
N ALA A 26 12.82 1.98 4.93
CA ALA A 26 12.59 1.96 3.48
C ALA A 26 12.79 0.59 2.80
N ASN A 27 13.16 -0.48 3.52
CA ASN A 27 13.26 -1.82 2.91
C ASN A 27 11.89 -2.49 2.84
N GLY A 28 10.98 -1.91 2.07
CA GLY A 28 9.63 -2.41 1.91
C GLY A 28 9.16 -2.37 0.46
N ALA A 29 8.39 -3.39 0.06
CA ALA A 29 7.77 -3.50 -1.24
C ALA A 29 6.24 -3.55 -1.12
N VAL A 30 5.55 -2.94 -2.06
CA VAL A 30 4.10 -3.00 -2.23
C VAL A 30 3.76 -4.04 -3.27
N ILE A 31 2.79 -4.89 -3.00
CA ILE A 31 2.26 -5.89 -3.93
C ILE A 31 0.81 -5.57 -4.18
N MET A 32 0.47 -5.30 -5.43
CA MET A 32 -0.88 -5.05 -5.91
C MET A 32 -1.40 -6.25 -6.71
N THR A 33 -2.72 -6.34 -6.87
CA THR A 33 -3.37 -7.33 -7.73
C THR A 33 -4.22 -6.63 -8.80
N SER A 34 -4.90 -7.41 -9.64
CA SER A 34 -5.91 -6.92 -10.60
C SER A 34 -7.04 -6.11 -9.95
N ALA A 35 -7.24 -6.22 -8.63
CA ALA A 35 -8.20 -5.43 -7.87
C ALA A 35 -8.02 -3.91 -8.00
N ILE A 36 -6.81 -3.44 -8.39
CA ILE A 36 -6.56 -2.03 -8.73
C ILE A 36 -7.48 -1.49 -9.83
N CYS A 37 -8.10 -2.37 -10.63
CA CYS A 37 -9.04 -1.99 -11.67
C CYS A 37 -10.49 -1.85 -11.20
N GLN A 38 -10.81 -2.24 -9.96
CA GLN A 38 -12.18 -2.17 -9.43
C GLN A 38 -12.59 -0.73 -9.10
N ASP A 39 -11.71 0.02 -8.44
CA ASP A 39 -11.92 1.42 -8.08
C ASP A 39 -10.55 2.09 -7.78
N PRO A 40 -10.46 3.40 -7.49
CA PRO A 40 -9.16 4.07 -7.30
C PRO A 40 -8.50 3.78 -5.95
N ARG A 41 -9.13 3.01 -5.05
CA ARG A 41 -8.67 2.82 -3.67
C ARG A 41 -7.29 2.20 -3.63
N ASP A 42 -7.05 1.08 -4.30
CA ASP A 42 -5.78 0.36 -4.19
C ASP A 42 -4.59 1.24 -4.63
N ALA A 43 -4.79 2.07 -5.67
CA ALA A 43 -3.79 3.05 -6.08
C ALA A 43 -3.52 4.09 -4.98
N ILE A 44 -4.55 4.56 -4.27
CA ILE A 44 -4.43 5.51 -3.16
C ILE A 44 -3.80 4.85 -1.91
N ASP A 45 -4.16 3.61 -1.61
CA ASP A 45 -3.62 2.85 -0.49
C ASP A 45 -2.11 2.57 -0.71
N THR A 46 -1.64 2.40 -1.96
CA THR A 46 -0.18 2.37 -2.24
C THR A 46 0.53 3.68 -1.89
N LEU A 47 -0.12 4.83 -2.11
CA LEU A 47 0.43 6.12 -1.69
C LEU A 47 0.48 6.21 -0.17
N TRP A 48 -0.56 5.75 0.53
CA TRP A 48 -0.56 5.68 1.99
C TRP A 48 0.62 4.83 2.49
N VAL A 49 0.82 3.63 1.94
CA VAL A 49 1.94 2.75 2.31
C VAL A 49 3.29 3.44 2.07
N SER A 50 3.48 4.08 0.91
CA SER A 50 4.67 4.86 0.59
C SER A 50 4.92 5.98 1.61
N ARG A 51 3.89 6.76 1.98
CA ARG A 51 4.03 7.86 2.94
C ARG A 51 4.26 7.38 4.37
N ARG A 52 3.59 6.30 4.77
CA ARG A 52 3.60 5.80 6.15
C ARG A 52 4.84 4.99 6.47
N TYR A 53 5.27 4.17 5.53
CA TYR A 53 6.33 3.19 5.72
C TYR A 53 7.57 3.45 4.85
N GLY A 54 7.48 4.27 3.81
CA GLY A 54 8.60 4.49 2.90
C GLY A 54 8.79 3.39 1.86
N ALA A 55 7.85 2.45 1.74
CA ALA A 55 7.85 1.40 0.73
C ALA A 55 7.39 1.98 -0.61
N ASN A 56 8.35 2.20 -1.51
CA ASN A 56 8.10 2.82 -2.83
C ASN A 56 8.22 1.84 -3.99
N ASP A 57 8.81 0.66 -3.76
CA ASP A 57 8.95 -0.38 -4.78
C ASP A 57 7.64 -1.17 -4.91
N VAL A 58 6.96 -1.02 -6.04
CA VAL A 58 5.65 -1.59 -6.33
C VAL A 58 5.78 -2.75 -7.32
N TYR A 59 5.04 -3.81 -7.03
CA TYR A 59 4.95 -5.02 -7.81
C TYR A 59 3.48 -5.33 -8.10
N PHE A 60 3.23 -5.98 -9.23
CA PHE A 60 1.93 -6.48 -9.62
C PHE A 60 1.95 -8.01 -9.62
N MET A 61 1.06 -8.62 -8.85
CA MET A 61 0.77 -10.05 -8.92
C MET A 61 -0.38 -10.28 -9.88
N THR A 62 -0.10 -10.97 -10.99
CA THR A 62 -1.14 -11.44 -11.91
C THR A 62 -2.02 -12.49 -11.23
N ASP A 63 -3.25 -12.68 -11.70
CA ASP A 63 -4.19 -13.68 -11.17
C ASP A 63 -3.65 -15.13 -11.23
N PHE A 64 -2.64 -15.38 -12.08
CA PHE A 64 -1.97 -16.67 -12.23
C PHE A 64 -0.65 -16.79 -11.44
N GLY A 65 -0.34 -15.81 -10.58
CA GLY A 65 0.75 -15.88 -9.61
C GLY A 65 2.11 -15.35 -10.06
N ASN A 66 2.26 -14.89 -11.30
CA ASN A 66 3.48 -14.17 -11.70
C ASN A 66 3.52 -12.82 -11.00
N VAL A 67 4.68 -12.47 -10.43
CA VAL A 67 4.92 -11.18 -9.79
C VAL A 67 5.89 -10.37 -10.63
N LEU A 68 5.47 -9.20 -11.06
CA LEU A 68 6.17 -8.34 -12.01
C LEU A 68 6.46 -6.99 -11.36
N ALA A 69 7.68 -6.47 -11.51
CA ALA A 69 8.03 -5.15 -10.99
C ALA A 69 7.34 -4.05 -11.80
N MET A 70 6.66 -3.13 -11.13
CA MET A 70 6.07 -1.92 -11.71
C MET A 70 7.06 -0.76 -11.75
N ASP A 71 7.74 -0.52 -10.64
CA ASP A 71 8.69 0.58 -10.48
C ASP A 71 9.88 0.22 -9.58
N SER A 72 10.28 -1.06 -9.58
CA SER A 72 11.46 -1.54 -8.84
C SER A 72 12.57 -2.05 -9.76
N ALA A 73 13.81 -1.75 -9.39
CA ALA A 73 15.01 -2.34 -9.99
C ALA A 73 15.54 -3.55 -9.19
N GLN A 74 15.03 -3.77 -7.98
CA GLN A 74 15.38 -4.90 -7.12
C GLN A 74 14.43 -6.06 -7.41
N ALA A 75 14.80 -7.29 -7.05
CA ALA A 75 13.86 -8.40 -7.04
C ALA A 75 13.04 -8.38 -5.74
N LEU A 76 11.78 -8.83 -5.79
CA LEU A 76 10.88 -8.82 -4.62
C LEU A 76 11.50 -9.51 -3.40
N ASP A 77 12.17 -10.65 -3.59
CA ASP A 77 12.81 -11.43 -2.52
C ASP A 77 13.84 -10.65 -1.68
N GLY A 78 14.37 -9.54 -2.19
CA GLY A 78 15.32 -8.71 -1.45
C GLY A 78 14.69 -7.82 -0.36
N PHE A 79 13.36 -7.71 -0.30
CA PHE A 79 12.67 -6.83 0.64
C PHE A 79 12.29 -7.54 1.94
N GLU A 80 12.52 -6.91 3.09
CA GLU A 80 12.17 -7.51 4.39
C GLU A 80 10.71 -7.27 4.80
N ASN A 81 10.09 -6.22 4.27
CA ASN A 81 8.71 -5.85 4.60
C ASN A 81 7.85 -5.86 3.35
N LEU A 82 6.76 -6.62 3.38
CA LEU A 82 5.84 -6.74 2.25
C LEU A 82 4.50 -6.12 2.63
N TYR A 83 3.98 -5.25 1.78
CA TYR A 83 2.69 -4.58 1.95
C TYR A 83 1.78 -4.99 0.80
N VAL A 84 0.80 -5.84 1.08
CA VAL A 84 -0.19 -6.27 0.09
C VAL A 84 -1.32 -5.27 0.11
N VAL A 85 -1.55 -4.59 -1.02
CA VAL A 85 -2.65 -3.62 -1.19
C VAL A 85 -3.57 -4.15 -2.27
N SER A 86 -4.78 -4.53 -1.86
CA SER A 86 -5.77 -5.14 -2.74
C SER A 86 -7.14 -5.10 -2.09
N HIS A 87 -8.21 -4.89 -2.85
CA HIS A 87 -9.52 -5.37 -2.41
C HIS A 87 -9.48 -6.87 -2.15
N GLY A 88 -10.39 -7.36 -1.30
CA GLY A 88 -10.49 -8.78 -1.00
C GLY A 88 -11.53 -9.06 0.07
N ASN A 89 -11.62 -10.32 0.45
CA ASN A 89 -12.55 -10.78 1.48
C ASN A 89 -11.93 -11.94 2.28
N ALA A 90 -12.77 -12.70 2.98
CA ALA A 90 -12.31 -13.81 3.81
C ALA A 90 -11.68 -14.96 3.02
N ASP A 91 -11.95 -15.07 1.72
CA ASP A 91 -11.55 -16.21 0.88
C ASP A 91 -10.55 -15.86 -0.23
N GLU A 92 -10.40 -14.58 -0.58
CA GLU A 92 -9.53 -14.11 -1.67
C GLU A 92 -8.84 -12.77 -1.37
N ILE A 93 -7.70 -12.57 -2.03
CA ILE A 93 -6.96 -11.31 -2.12
C ILE A 93 -6.97 -10.90 -3.59
N GLY A 94 -7.69 -9.84 -3.90
CA GLY A 94 -8.13 -9.53 -5.26
C GLY A 94 -8.96 -10.69 -5.80
N ASP A 95 -8.68 -11.10 -7.02
CA ASP A 95 -9.33 -12.27 -7.64
C ASP A 95 -8.57 -13.58 -7.40
N ILE A 96 -7.65 -13.62 -6.41
CA ILE A 96 -6.80 -14.78 -6.11
C ILE A 96 -7.25 -15.44 -4.80
N ALA A 97 -7.61 -16.72 -4.88
CA ALA A 97 -7.92 -17.51 -3.69
C ALA A 97 -6.77 -17.47 -2.67
N LYS A 98 -7.06 -17.25 -1.38
CA LYS A 98 -6.07 -17.00 -0.33
C LYS A 98 -4.95 -18.04 -0.20
N ALA A 99 -5.22 -19.31 -0.53
CA ALA A 99 -4.23 -20.37 -0.51
C ALA A 99 -3.24 -20.26 -1.68
N ASP A 100 -3.77 -19.94 -2.87
CA ASP A 100 -2.97 -19.73 -4.08
C ASP A 100 -2.16 -18.44 -3.94
N PHE A 101 -2.76 -17.35 -3.43
CA PHE A 101 -2.06 -16.11 -3.13
C PHE A 101 -0.85 -16.34 -2.21
N ALA A 102 -1.05 -17.06 -1.10
CA ALA A 102 0.04 -17.38 -0.18
C ALA A 102 1.18 -18.16 -0.87
N GLY A 103 0.82 -19.14 -1.71
CA GLY A 103 1.79 -19.91 -2.49
C GLY A 103 2.54 -19.06 -3.53
N PHE A 104 1.85 -18.19 -4.24
CA PHE A 104 2.43 -17.27 -5.22
C PHE A 104 3.35 -16.24 -4.57
N LEU A 105 2.96 -15.70 -3.42
CA LEU A 105 3.79 -14.79 -2.64
C LEU A 105 5.10 -15.46 -2.25
N HIS A 106 5.05 -16.67 -1.66
CA HIS A 106 6.26 -17.42 -1.29
C HIS A 106 7.10 -17.81 -2.52
N ALA A 107 6.50 -18.11 -3.67
CA ALA A 107 7.24 -18.40 -4.88
C ALA A 107 8.04 -17.19 -5.40
N ALA A 108 7.48 -15.98 -5.29
CA ALA A 108 8.12 -14.73 -5.68
C ALA A 108 9.08 -14.16 -4.62
N HIS A 109 8.89 -14.58 -3.36
CA HIS A 109 9.65 -14.15 -2.18
C HIS A 109 9.94 -15.38 -1.28
N PRO A 110 10.87 -16.26 -1.66
CA PRO A 110 11.19 -17.47 -0.90
C PRO A 110 11.93 -17.21 0.42
N SER A 111 12.61 -16.08 0.56
CA SER A 111 13.25 -15.66 1.82
C SER A 111 12.18 -15.31 2.86
N THR A 112 12.38 -15.57 4.15
CA THR A 112 11.35 -15.23 5.15
C THR A 112 11.28 -13.70 5.35
N PRO A 113 10.15 -13.03 5.06
CA PRO A 113 10.01 -11.61 5.34
C PRO A 113 9.94 -11.37 6.86
N ALA A 114 10.40 -10.20 7.30
CA ALA A 114 10.20 -9.75 8.67
C ALA A 114 8.74 -9.38 8.91
N THR A 115 8.11 -8.70 7.94
CA THR A 115 6.73 -8.24 8.04
C THR A 115 5.94 -8.55 6.78
N VAL A 116 4.71 -9.02 6.94
CA VAL A 116 3.70 -9.02 5.87
C VAL A 116 2.46 -8.27 6.35
N TYR A 117 2.11 -7.18 5.69
CA TYR A 117 0.96 -6.36 6.01
C TYR A 117 -0.11 -6.50 4.92
N PHE A 118 -1.26 -7.08 5.25
CA PHE A 118 -2.38 -7.23 4.33
C PHE A 118 -3.37 -6.07 4.49
N ASP A 119 -3.25 -5.07 3.61
CA ASP A 119 -4.32 -4.12 3.32
C ASP A 119 -5.30 -4.73 2.33
N SER A 120 -6.01 -5.75 2.81
CA SER A 120 -7.07 -6.45 2.09
C SER A 120 -8.13 -6.85 3.08
N CYS A 121 -9.36 -6.42 2.83
CA CYS A 121 -10.42 -6.49 3.82
C CYS A 121 -10.74 -7.95 4.18
N SER A 122 -11.07 -8.17 5.45
CA SER A 122 -11.32 -9.51 6.01
C SER A 122 -10.17 -10.54 5.87
N ALA A 123 -8.92 -10.12 5.59
CA ALA A 123 -7.77 -11.04 5.47
C ALA A 123 -7.54 -11.93 6.72
N ALA A 124 -7.97 -11.49 7.91
CA ALA A 124 -7.87 -12.23 9.17
C ALA A 124 -9.19 -12.92 9.58
N VAL A 125 -10.13 -13.15 8.65
CA VAL A 125 -11.43 -13.78 8.88
C VAL A 125 -11.52 -15.18 8.28
N GLY A 126 -12.21 -16.08 8.98
CA GLY A 126 -12.48 -17.44 8.52
C GLY A 126 -11.51 -18.47 9.09
N ASN A 127 -11.66 -19.72 8.63
CA ASN A 127 -10.73 -20.80 8.94
C ASN A 127 -9.57 -20.74 7.93
N ASN A 128 -8.33 -20.91 8.41
CA ASN A 128 -7.14 -20.81 7.56
C ASN A 128 -7.10 -19.47 6.82
N THR A 129 -6.99 -18.39 7.59
CA THR A 129 -6.87 -17.02 7.05
C THR A 129 -5.67 -16.89 6.12
N VAL A 130 -5.62 -15.85 5.29
CA VAL A 130 -4.44 -15.60 4.44
C VAL A 130 -3.19 -15.40 5.29
N LEU A 131 -3.32 -14.82 6.50
CA LEU A 131 -2.21 -14.69 7.45
C LEU A 131 -1.66 -16.07 7.84
N LYS A 132 -2.53 -16.99 8.22
CA LYS A 132 -2.11 -18.35 8.60
C LYS A 132 -1.53 -19.13 7.43
N LEU A 133 -2.16 -19.06 6.26
CA LEU A 133 -1.68 -19.74 5.06
C LEU A 133 -0.32 -19.19 4.61
N THR A 134 -0.16 -17.87 4.59
CA THR A 134 1.11 -17.21 4.28
C THR A 134 2.19 -17.62 5.27
N ASN A 135 1.92 -17.52 6.58
CA ASN A 135 2.92 -17.93 7.58
C ASN A 135 3.29 -19.42 7.44
N GLY A 136 2.32 -20.27 7.08
CA GLY A 136 2.54 -21.69 6.80
C GLY A 136 3.50 -21.96 5.63
N GLN A 137 3.46 -21.15 4.57
CA GLN A 137 4.42 -21.26 3.44
C GLN A 137 5.86 -20.99 3.90
N TYR A 138 6.03 -20.07 4.85
CA TYR A 138 7.33 -19.74 5.46
C TYR A 138 7.65 -20.59 6.70
N GLY A 139 7.01 -21.75 6.87
CA GLY A 139 7.30 -22.65 8.00
C GLY A 139 6.94 -22.11 9.38
N GLY A 140 6.13 -21.05 9.47
CA GLY A 140 5.78 -20.38 10.72
C GLY A 140 6.78 -19.31 11.17
N GLU A 141 7.73 -18.94 10.31
CA GLU A 141 8.88 -18.11 10.68
C GLU A 141 8.69 -16.60 10.46
N VAL A 142 7.56 -16.16 9.90
CA VAL A 142 7.32 -14.72 9.71
C VAL A 142 7.12 -14.04 11.06
N LYS A 143 7.89 -12.97 11.31
CA LYS A 143 7.91 -12.32 12.62
C LYS A 143 6.60 -11.60 12.93
N ALA A 144 6.07 -10.85 11.97
CA ALA A 144 4.83 -10.12 12.13
C ALA A 144 3.96 -10.20 10.87
N LEU A 145 2.72 -10.66 11.02
CA LEU A 145 1.69 -10.55 10.00
C LEU A 145 0.55 -9.70 10.50
N TYR A 146 0.04 -8.82 9.64
CA TYR A 146 -1.07 -7.92 9.94
C TYR A 146 -2.21 -8.12 8.95
N GLY A 147 -3.45 -8.06 9.40
CA GLY A 147 -4.61 -8.00 8.52
C GLY A 147 -5.91 -7.67 9.25
N PRO A 148 -6.90 -7.09 8.56
CA PRO A 148 -8.17 -6.70 9.15
C PRO A 148 -9.09 -7.91 9.40
N ARG A 149 -9.95 -7.81 10.43
CA ARG A 149 -11.00 -8.79 10.73
C ARG A 149 -12.39 -8.39 10.19
N GLY A 150 -12.42 -7.41 9.29
CA GLY A 150 -13.64 -6.89 8.68
C GLY A 150 -13.30 -5.93 7.55
N ASP A 151 -14.29 -5.11 7.18
CA ASP A 151 -14.12 -4.06 6.17
C ASP A 151 -13.11 -3.02 6.65
N CYS A 152 -12.19 -2.67 5.76
CA CYS A 152 -10.98 -1.94 6.05
C CYS A 152 -10.91 -0.66 5.21
N GLN A 153 -10.51 0.45 5.84
CA GLN A 153 -10.48 1.77 5.21
C GLN A 153 -9.41 2.66 5.86
N LEU A 154 -8.89 3.61 5.09
CA LEU A 154 -8.10 4.71 5.62
C LEU A 154 -8.99 5.68 6.42
N VAL A 155 -8.56 5.99 7.64
CA VAL A 155 -9.25 6.81 8.63
C VAL A 155 -8.46 8.10 8.85
N GLY A 156 -9.06 9.22 8.45
CA GLY A 156 -8.47 10.55 8.57
C GLY A 156 -8.90 11.34 9.80
N ASN A 157 -10.00 10.94 10.47
CA ASN A 157 -10.53 11.63 11.65
C ASN A 157 -10.68 13.16 11.45
N ASN A 158 -11.42 13.59 10.42
CA ASN A 158 -11.55 14.98 9.95
C ASN A 158 -10.33 15.56 9.21
N ASN A 159 -9.32 14.76 8.89
CA ASN A 159 -8.22 15.17 8.01
C ASN A 159 -8.26 14.41 6.68
N PRO A 160 -8.33 15.09 5.51
CA PRO A 160 -8.31 14.42 4.21
C PRO A 160 -6.90 13.93 3.79
N ASP A 161 -5.85 14.32 4.54
CA ASP A 161 -4.47 13.98 4.18
C ASP A 161 -4.16 12.49 4.37
N VAL A 162 -3.93 11.81 3.25
CA VAL A 162 -3.51 10.41 3.17
C VAL A 162 -2.28 10.14 4.04
N ALA A 163 -1.31 11.04 4.13
CA ALA A 163 -0.08 10.78 4.89
C ALA A 163 -0.31 10.68 6.41
N SER A 164 -1.37 11.33 6.89
CA SER A 164 -1.75 11.33 8.31
C SER A 164 -2.77 10.26 8.67
N ALA A 165 -3.37 9.61 7.68
CA ALA A 165 -4.43 8.63 7.89
C ALA A 165 -3.90 7.33 8.51
N GLU A 166 -4.80 6.60 9.15
CA GLU A 166 -4.54 5.26 9.68
C GLU A 166 -5.41 4.23 8.97
N ASN A 167 -4.85 3.08 8.61
CA ASN A 167 -5.65 2.00 8.08
C ASN A 167 -6.27 1.17 9.22
N ARG A 168 -7.60 1.09 9.25
CA ARG A 168 -8.40 0.49 10.33
C ARG A 168 -9.49 -0.38 9.74
N TYR A 169 -10.02 -1.30 10.53
CA TYR A 169 -11.22 -2.06 10.17
C TYR A 169 -12.40 -1.74 11.09
N ASP A 170 -13.63 -2.05 10.66
CA ASP A 170 -14.89 -1.67 11.33
C ASP A 170 -15.00 -0.15 11.55
N VAL A 171 -14.65 0.59 10.49
CA VAL A 171 -14.63 2.05 10.46
C VAL A 171 -16.05 2.63 10.49
N GLN A 172 -16.19 3.78 11.14
CA GLN A 172 -17.44 4.54 11.22
C GLN A 172 -17.36 5.79 10.34
N LEU A 173 -18.52 6.30 9.92
CA LEU A 173 -18.61 7.54 9.15
C LEU A 173 -19.08 8.70 10.01
N LEU A 174 -18.50 9.89 9.81
CA LEU A 174 -18.97 11.12 10.43
C LEU A 174 -20.43 11.42 10.09
N PRO A 175 -21.30 11.79 11.04
CA PRO A 175 -22.69 12.13 10.72
C PRO A 175 -22.83 13.29 9.72
N GLY A 176 -23.83 13.22 8.84
CA GLY A 176 -24.14 14.28 7.88
C GLY A 176 -23.16 14.40 6.70
N ASN A 177 -22.24 13.43 6.55
CA ASN A 177 -21.34 13.36 5.40
C ASN A 177 -22.09 13.08 4.08
N GLN A 178 -21.40 13.25 2.95
CA GLN A 178 -21.92 12.99 1.60
C GLN A 178 -21.18 11.83 0.90
N SER A 179 -20.71 10.84 1.67
CA SER A 179 -19.88 9.73 1.19
C SER A 179 -20.51 9.00 -0.01
N ALA A 180 -21.80 8.65 0.06
CA ALA A 180 -22.47 7.97 -1.06
C ALA A 180 -22.47 8.80 -2.37
N ALA A 181 -22.60 10.13 -2.27
CA ALA A 181 -22.55 11.00 -3.45
C ALA A 181 -21.13 11.08 -4.02
N VAL A 182 -20.12 11.25 -3.15
CA VAL A 182 -18.70 11.28 -3.56
C VAL A 182 -18.27 9.95 -4.17
N ILE A 183 -18.65 8.82 -3.58
CA ILE A 183 -18.41 7.48 -4.15
C ILE A 183 -19.06 7.37 -5.53
N GLY A 184 -20.31 7.79 -5.68
CA GLY A 184 -21.00 7.79 -6.98
C GLY A 184 -20.29 8.64 -8.03
N ASN A 185 -19.78 9.82 -7.66
CA ASN A 185 -19.01 10.68 -8.57
C ASN A 185 -17.65 10.07 -8.95
N ILE A 186 -16.98 9.41 -7.99
CA ILE A 186 -15.74 8.69 -8.23
C ILE A 186 -15.98 7.57 -9.25
N MET A 187 -16.97 6.70 -9.01
CA MET A 187 -17.27 5.58 -9.89
C MET A 187 -17.73 6.05 -11.26
N LYS A 188 -18.49 7.13 -11.35
CA LYS A 188 -18.83 7.74 -12.63
C LYS A 188 -17.59 8.13 -13.44
N ILE A 189 -16.58 8.73 -12.82
CA ILE A 189 -15.33 9.05 -13.52
C ILE A 189 -14.59 7.77 -13.88
N TRP A 190 -14.52 6.81 -12.96
CA TRP A 190 -13.84 5.54 -13.16
C TRP A 190 -14.38 4.77 -14.38
N GLU A 191 -15.71 4.68 -14.47
CA GLU A 191 -16.42 3.84 -15.44
C GLU A 191 -16.74 4.57 -16.74
N GLU A 192 -16.97 5.89 -16.72
CA GLU A 192 -17.49 6.64 -17.88
C GLU A 192 -16.50 7.66 -18.45
N ALA A 193 -15.61 8.24 -17.63
CA ALA A 193 -14.71 9.29 -18.10
C ALA A 193 -13.47 8.70 -18.78
N GLU A 194 -12.99 9.40 -19.80
CA GLU A 194 -11.81 8.99 -20.55
C GLU A 194 -10.52 9.17 -19.71
N TYR A 195 -9.63 8.18 -19.79
CA TYR A 195 -8.28 8.23 -19.26
C TYR A 195 -7.36 8.94 -20.24
N VAL A 196 -6.93 10.16 -19.92
CA VAL A 196 -5.83 10.91 -20.59
C VAL A 196 -5.85 10.81 -22.12
N ASP A 197 -6.99 11.16 -22.73
CA ASP A 197 -7.19 11.17 -24.20
C ASP A 197 -6.85 9.82 -24.90
N SER A 198 -6.91 8.71 -24.16
CA SER A 198 -6.56 7.36 -24.67
C SER A 198 -7.66 6.71 -25.51
N GLY A 199 -8.87 7.26 -25.54
CA GLY A 199 -10.07 6.64 -26.07
C GLY A 199 -10.65 5.53 -25.19
N MET A 200 -10.09 5.29 -24.00
CA MET A 200 -10.56 4.30 -23.02
C MET A 200 -11.01 4.97 -21.73
N THR A 201 -11.93 4.33 -21.00
CA THR A 201 -12.28 4.77 -19.64
C THR A 201 -11.15 4.44 -18.67
N TRP A 202 -11.15 5.00 -17.46
CA TRP A 202 -10.14 4.67 -16.43
C TRP A 202 -10.11 3.17 -16.14
N GLN A 203 -11.28 2.57 -15.94
CA GLN A 203 -11.40 1.13 -15.75
C GLN A 203 -10.84 0.34 -16.93
N ALA A 204 -11.26 0.65 -18.17
CA ALA A 204 -10.83 -0.10 -19.35
C ALA A 204 -9.32 0.04 -19.64
N ALA A 205 -8.73 1.21 -19.36
CA ALA A 205 -7.29 1.40 -19.44
C ALA A 205 -6.55 0.52 -18.42
N CYS A 206 -7.02 0.48 -17.17
CA CYS A 206 -6.48 -0.41 -16.14
C CYS A 206 -6.52 -1.87 -16.57
N GLU A 207 -7.70 -2.36 -16.97
CA GLU A 207 -7.90 -3.75 -17.41
C GLU A 207 -7.00 -4.10 -18.61
N THR A 208 -6.77 -3.16 -19.50
CA THR A 208 -5.84 -3.34 -20.64
C THR A 208 -4.40 -3.54 -20.16
N TYR A 209 -3.93 -2.69 -19.24
CA TYR A 209 -2.55 -2.74 -18.73
C TYR A 209 -2.30 -3.94 -17.80
N THR A 210 -3.31 -4.44 -17.10
CA THR A 210 -3.19 -5.65 -16.28
C THR A 210 -3.28 -6.93 -17.12
N ALA A 211 -4.13 -6.98 -18.15
CA ALA A 211 -4.28 -8.15 -19.03
C ALA A 211 -3.08 -8.34 -19.98
N GLN A 212 -2.50 -7.25 -20.46
CA GLN A 212 -1.23 -7.26 -21.20
C GLN A 212 -0.21 -6.57 -20.30
N PRO A 213 0.50 -7.29 -19.43
CA PRO A 213 1.22 -6.74 -18.27
C PRO A 213 2.34 -5.76 -18.66
N ASP A 214 1.95 -4.56 -19.07
CA ASP A 214 2.78 -3.39 -19.36
C ASP A 214 2.91 -2.62 -18.06
N MET A 215 3.87 -3.07 -17.28
CA MET A 215 4.12 -2.58 -15.93
C MET A 215 4.48 -1.09 -15.89
N ALA A 216 5.09 -0.56 -16.94
CA ALA A 216 5.39 0.87 -17.04
C ALA A 216 4.11 1.70 -17.23
N SER A 217 3.22 1.25 -18.11
CA SER A 217 1.91 1.88 -18.32
C SER A 217 1.01 1.73 -17.09
N LEU A 218 0.99 0.56 -16.45
CA LEU A 218 0.23 0.34 -15.21
C LEU A 218 0.74 1.24 -14.07
N ASN A 219 2.05 1.43 -13.94
CA ASN A 219 2.59 2.34 -12.93
C ASN A 219 2.22 3.80 -13.22
N THR A 220 2.29 4.22 -14.49
CA THR A 220 1.87 5.56 -14.92
C THR A 220 0.38 5.78 -14.64
N PHE A 221 -0.45 4.77 -14.91
CA PHE A 221 -1.88 4.76 -14.60
C PHE A 221 -2.11 4.93 -13.09
N ARG A 222 -1.48 4.10 -12.25
CA ARG A 222 -1.56 4.18 -10.78
C ARG A 222 -1.27 5.59 -10.24
N LEU A 223 -0.21 6.23 -10.73
CA LEU A 223 0.15 7.59 -10.32
C LEU A 223 -0.87 8.62 -10.81
N ALA A 224 -1.40 8.46 -12.02
CA ALA A 224 -2.46 9.32 -12.55
C ALA A 224 -3.77 9.19 -11.76
N VAL A 225 -4.11 7.99 -11.27
CA VAL A 225 -5.25 7.77 -10.37
C VAL A 225 -5.09 8.55 -9.07
N GLN A 226 -3.92 8.45 -8.44
CA GLN A 226 -3.62 9.20 -7.21
C GLN A 226 -3.80 10.71 -7.43
N ASP A 227 -3.23 11.26 -8.50
CA ASP A 227 -3.37 12.68 -8.82
C ASP A 227 -4.84 13.06 -9.08
N LYS A 228 -5.52 12.31 -9.96
CA LYS A 228 -6.90 12.58 -10.37
C LYS A 228 -7.86 12.63 -9.19
N PHE A 229 -7.78 11.65 -8.29
CA PHE A 229 -8.78 11.46 -7.24
C PHE A 229 -8.39 12.12 -5.91
N LEU A 230 -7.12 12.47 -5.66
CA LEU A 230 -6.74 13.20 -4.44
C LEU A 230 -6.67 14.73 -4.65
N ASN A 231 -6.46 15.21 -5.88
CA ASN A 231 -6.35 16.65 -6.17
C ASN A 231 -7.64 17.28 -6.75
N ALA A 232 -8.74 16.54 -6.80
CA ALA A 232 -10.04 17.05 -7.23
C ALA A 232 -10.58 18.16 -6.29
N SER A 233 -11.44 19.05 -6.80
CA SER A 233 -12.09 20.07 -5.96
C SER A 233 -12.95 19.40 -4.89
N ILE A 234 -12.83 19.85 -3.64
CA ILE A 234 -13.64 19.38 -2.51
C ILE A 234 -15.01 20.07 -2.41
N TYR A 235 -15.22 21.21 -3.07
CA TYR A 235 -16.47 21.96 -3.01
C TYR A 235 -17.11 22.18 -4.39
N PRO A 236 -18.45 22.12 -4.47
CA PRO A 236 -19.38 21.64 -3.42
C PRO A 236 -19.23 20.12 -3.15
N GLU A 237 -19.29 19.71 -1.89
CA GLU A 237 -18.93 18.33 -1.47
C GLU A 237 -19.70 17.24 -2.21
N GLY A 238 -21.01 17.42 -2.43
CA GLY A 238 -21.86 16.44 -3.12
C GLY A 238 -21.55 16.24 -4.61
N GLU A 239 -20.79 17.14 -5.22
CA GLU A 239 -20.34 17.07 -6.62
C GLU A 239 -18.86 16.69 -6.74
N SER A 240 -18.16 16.56 -5.60
CA SER A 240 -16.75 16.21 -5.54
C SER A 240 -16.52 14.74 -5.89
N HIS A 241 -15.37 14.47 -6.50
CA HIS A 241 -14.77 13.14 -6.65
C HIS A 241 -13.43 13.04 -5.92
N ASN A 242 -13.20 13.92 -4.93
CA ASN A 242 -11.99 13.90 -4.12
C ASN A 242 -12.07 12.77 -3.09
N TYR A 243 -11.26 11.74 -3.26
CA TYR A 243 -11.18 10.59 -2.36
C TYR A 243 -10.72 10.96 -0.94
N GLY A 244 -9.96 12.05 -0.78
CA GLY A 244 -9.59 12.60 0.52
C GLY A 244 -10.81 12.95 1.40
N LEU A 245 -11.98 13.25 0.81
CA LEU A 245 -13.21 13.41 1.59
C LEU A 245 -13.66 12.10 2.24
N LEU A 246 -13.50 10.96 1.57
CA LEU A 246 -13.82 9.65 2.15
C LEU A 246 -12.90 9.36 3.33
N ILE A 247 -11.60 9.62 3.18
CA ILE A 247 -10.61 9.51 4.27
C ILE A 247 -10.99 10.43 5.44
N GLN A 248 -11.32 11.69 5.16
CA GLN A 248 -11.70 12.69 6.15
C GLN A 248 -12.92 12.24 6.98
N TRP A 249 -13.91 11.64 6.33
CA TRP A 249 -15.16 11.23 6.98
C TRP A 249 -15.09 9.88 7.69
N ASN A 250 -14.11 9.06 7.36
CA ASN A 250 -13.81 7.83 8.06
C ASN A 250 -13.24 8.15 9.46
N THR A 251 -13.81 7.51 10.47
CA THR A 251 -13.51 7.72 11.90
C THR A 251 -13.50 6.42 12.69
N GLY A 252 -12.78 6.42 13.82
CA GLY A 252 -12.77 5.28 14.73
C GLY A 252 -12.16 4.01 14.10
N GLY A 253 -12.80 2.86 14.35
CA GLY A 253 -12.33 1.56 13.91
C GLY A 253 -11.29 0.90 14.83
N THR A 254 -10.85 -0.28 14.44
CA THR A 254 -9.91 -1.13 15.19
C THR A 254 -8.60 -1.29 14.42
N ASN A 255 -7.49 -1.38 15.16
CA ASN A 255 -6.18 -1.73 14.58
C ASN A 255 -6.24 -3.12 13.94
N PHE A 256 -5.51 -3.33 12.85
CA PHE A 256 -5.40 -4.64 12.22
C PHE A 256 -4.92 -5.70 13.22
N PHE A 257 -5.47 -6.91 13.09
CA PHE A 257 -5.04 -8.05 13.89
C PHE A 257 -3.60 -8.40 13.54
N GLN A 258 -2.80 -8.74 14.57
CA GLN A 258 -1.39 -9.09 14.41
C GLN A 258 -1.09 -10.49 14.97
N CYS A 259 -0.40 -11.32 14.19
CA CYS A 259 0.13 -12.63 14.59
C CYS A 259 1.60 -12.80 14.16
N GLY A 260 2.20 -13.96 14.49
CA GLY A 260 3.57 -14.31 14.11
C GLY A 260 4.53 -14.42 15.30
N GLN A 261 5.80 -14.73 15.02
CA GLN A 261 6.79 -15.07 16.05
C GLN A 261 7.05 -13.95 17.05
N ALA A 262 7.05 -12.69 16.62
CA ALA A 262 7.39 -11.55 17.48
C ALA A 262 6.39 -11.36 18.63
N ASN A 263 5.14 -11.78 18.43
CA ASN A 263 4.07 -11.65 19.42
C ASN A 263 3.71 -12.96 20.10
N GLY A 264 4.19 -14.11 19.61
CA GLY A 264 3.79 -15.43 20.11
C GLY A 264 2.29 -15.70 19.96
N VAL A 265 1.63 -15.02 19.02
CA VAL A 265 0.19 -15.16 18.74
C VAL A 265 0.04 -16.00 17.49
N ASP A 266 -0.70 -17.10 17.61
CA ASP A 266 -1.04 -17.95 16.47
C ASP A 266 -1.89 -17.18 15.46
N CYS A 267 -1.59 -17.37 14.17
CA CYS A 267 -2.41 -16.82 13.12
C CYS A 267 -3.73 -17.63 13.01
N PRO A 268 -4.89 -16.96 12.99
CA PRO A 268 -6.20 -17.61 12.97
C PRO A 268 -6.46 -18.45 11.71
#